data_AF-A0A9X2DCX0-F1
#
_entry.id   AF-A0A9X2DCX0-F1
#
_cell.length_a   1.000
_cell.length_b   1.000
_cell.length_c   1.000
_cell.angle_alpha   90.00
_cell.angle_beta   90.00
_cell.angle_gamma   90.00
#
_symmetry.space_group_name_H-M   'P 1'
#
loop_
_entity.id
_entity.type
_entity.pdbx_description
1 polymer ?
#
loop_
_entity_poly.entity_id
_entity_poly.type
_entity_poly.pdbx_seq_one_letter_code
_entity_poly.pdbx_strand_id
1 'polypeptide(L)'
;MFNRKAAVFAARHLENLCHDRLGNFGMVTALLAPVLLVAAGGAVDIAAAMAEKTRLQGKLDGAMLAAVQESGDDKRMTLASSFMSNLPDEIQLDEDTISQRSLTIASNSDGSLSGTYKAPVKTSFLGIIGISSLPITVVSTAIASEGSGSGDGCIYALGNSSQAVLINSGANVKSTACKVNVHSTSSPAFIMNSGSTIDTAEFCVKGTNYIKNGGTLTNLKVGCNAADDPYAGKLPEPAVSSTCTTQGTMDGQTISLNPGVHCATTFNGSPTITFKPGLHIIKGRMIINSGATVKAEGVTFYFPDVNSEIRANGGLTFTASAPTSGTYAGILMFEKTSDASNNASKQQYIFNGSKGETLTGIIHLPNRDVTYNSTTNQTSKISLVVNTMIMNSANWKIEPYDGKGPTSGTSTAVRLVN
;
A
#
# COMPACT_ATOMS: atom_id res chain seq x y z
N MET A 1 25.56 -31.80 53.43
CA MET A 1 24.93 -32.81 54.30
C MET A 1 23.46 -33.14 53.96
N PHE A 2 22.89 -32.61 52.86
CA PHE A 2 21.47 -32.77 52.52
C PHE A 2 21.13 -33.83 51.46
N ASN A 3 22.12 -34.43 50.78
CA ASN A 3 21.87 -35.32 49.63
C ASN A 3 21.86 -36.82 49.90
N ARG A 4 22.15 -37.26 51.14
CA ARG A 4 22.09 -38.69 51.52
C ARG A 4 20.73 -39.12 52.07
N LYS A 5 19.91 -38.19 52.59
CA LYS A 5 18.63 -38.53 53.22
C LYS A 5 17.51 -38.79 52.21
N ALA A 6 17.50 -38.10 51.07
CA ALA A 6 16.48 -38.29 50.03
C ALA A 6 16.62 -39.62 49.26
N ALA A 7 17.85 -39.98 48.89
CA ALA A 7 18.14 -41.26 48.22
C ALA A 7 17.83 -42.48 49.12
N VAL A 8 18.13 -42.38 50.43
CA VAL A 8 17.81 -43.43 51.41
C VAL A 8 16.30 -43.53 51.64
N PHE A 9 15.54 -42.44 51.53
CA PHE A 9 14.08 -42.46 51.68
C PHE A 9 13.39 -43.13 50.48
N ALA A 10 13.81 -42.84 49.24
CA ALA A 10 13.27 -43.44 48.03
C ALA A 10 13.63 -44.94 47.91
N ALA A 11 14.87 -45.32 48.22
CA ALA A 11 15.30 -46.72 48.19
C ALA A 11 14.53 -47.58 49.21
N ARG A 12 14.28 -47.04 50.42
CA ARG A 12 13.56 -47.76 51.48
C ARG A 12 12.05 -47.91 51.21
N HIS A 13 11.45 -47.02 50.39
CA HIS A 13 10.05 -47.16 49.96
C HIS A 13 9.90 -48.15 48.80
N LEU A 14 10.86 -48.20 47.88
CA LEU A 14 10.89 -49.20 46.81
C LEU A 14 11.11 -50.62 47.35
N GLU A 15 11.97 -50.78 48.37
CA GLU A 15 12.23 -52.07 49.02
C GLU A 15 11.03 -52.60 49.82
N ASN A 16 10.23 -51.70 50.40
CA ASN A 16 8.98 -52.02 51.09
C ASN A 16 7.85 -52.39 50.10
N LEU A 17 7.81 -51.76 48.91
CA LEU A 17 6.88 -52.14 47.83
C LEU A 17 7.19 -53.55 47.29
N CYS A 18 8.47 -53.94 47.26
CA CYS A 18 8.88 -55.28 46.82
C CYS A 18 8.61 -56.40 47.85
N HIS A 19 8.34 -56.06 49.12
CA HIS A 19 8.14 -57.04 50.21
C HIS A 19 6.69 -57.18 50.68
N ASP A 20 5.74 -56.42 50.12
CA ASP A 20 4.35 -56.47 50.56
C ASP A 20 3.62 -57.70 50.02
N ARG A 21 3.03 -58.51 50.93
CA ARG A 21 2.37 -59.80 50.63
C ARG A 21 0.84 -59.72 50.61
N LEU A 22 0.26 -58.52 50.70
CA LEU A 22 -1.17 -58.29 50.51
C LEU A 22 -1.48 -58.23 49.00
N GLY A 23 -1.65 -59.41 48.39
CA GLY A 23 -1.75 -59.60 46.92
C GLY A 23 -2.87 -58.85 46.19
N ASN A 24 -3.81 -58.19 46.88
CA ASN A 24 -4.86 -57.41 46.22
C ASN A 24 -4.35 -56.05 45.71
N PHE A 25 -3.46 -55.37 46.44
CA PHE A 25 -2.95 -54.07 46.02
C PHE A 25 -2.08 -54.20 44.76
N GLY A 26 -1.16 -55.17 44.74
CA GLY A 26 -0.32 -55.45 43.57
C GLY A 26 -1.13 -55.79 42.32
N MET A 27 -2.21 -56.57 42.44
CA MET A 27 -3.08 -56.93 41.32
C MET A 27 -3.90 -55.74 40.80
N VAL A 28 -4.48 -54.92 41.69
CA VAL A 28 -5.21 -53.71 41.30
C VAL A 28 -4.27 -52.67 40.66
N THR A 29 -3.07 -52.49 41.20
CA THR A 29 -2.06 -51.61 40.61
C THR A 29 -1.58 -52.14 39.26
N ALA A 30 -1.36 -53.45 39.10
CA ALA A 30 -0.95 -54.05 37.83
C ALA A 30 -2.03 -53.93 36.73
N LEU A 31 -3.31 -53.99 37.09
CA LEU A 31 -4.44 -53.78 36.17
C LEU A 31 -4.62 -52.30 35.79
N LEU A 32 -4.43 -51.38 36.74
CA LEU A 32 -4.59 -49.94 36.50
C LEU A 32 -3.36 -49.28 35.85
N ALA A 33 -2.16 -49.84 36.04
CA ALA A 33 -0.92 -49.25 35.53
C ALA A 33 -0.92 -49.03 34.01
N PRO A 34 -1.33 -49.98 33.15
CA PRO A 34 -1.40 -49.76 31.71
C PRO A 34 -2.38 -48.64 31.33
N VAL A 35 -3.54 -48.56 32.00
CA VAL A 35 -4.55 -47.53 31.73
C VAL A 35 -4.02 -46.14 32.11
N LEU A 36 -3.37 -46.03 33.26
CA LEU A 36 -2.74 -44.77 33.71
C LEU A 36 -1.56 -44.37 32.83
N LEU A 37 -0.76 -45.32 32.37
CA LEU A 37 0.36 -45.06 31.44
C LEU A 37 -0.12 -44.59 30.07
N VAL A 38 -1.17 -45.21 29.52
CA VAL A 38 -1.79 -44.77 28.26
C VAL A 38 -2.43 -43.40 28.42
N ALA A 39 -3.11 -43.12 29.54
CA ALA A 39 -3.71 -41.82 29.79
C ALA A 39 -2.64 -40.71 29.94
N ALA A 40 -1.59 -40.96 30.73
CA ALA A 40 -0.49 -40.01 30.92
C ALA A 40 0.33 -39.81 29.64
N GLY A 41 0.66 -40.90 28.94
CA GLY A 41 1.36 -40.85 27.66
C GLY A 41 0.52 -40.21 26.56
N GLY A 42 -0.78 -40.47 26.53
CA GLY A 42 -1.71 -39.82 25.62
C GLY A 42 -1.80 -38.31 25.82
N ALA A 43 -1.75 -37.85 27.08
CA ALA A 43 -1.65 -36.42 27.37
C ALA A 43 -0.35 -35.80 26.82
N VAL A 44 0.79 -36.53 26.89
CA VAL A 44 2.07 -36.07 26.32
C VAL A 44 2.00 -36.00 24.80
N ASP A 45 1.45 -37.02 24.13
CA ASP A 45 1.31 -37.03 22.68
C ASP A 45 0.39 -35.90 22.17
N ILE A 46 -0.72 -35.64 22.87
CA ILE A 46 -1.61 -34.52 22.55
C ILE A 46 -0.89 -33.18 22.76
N ALA A 47 -0.16 -33.02 23.86
CA ALA A 47 0.61 -31.80 24.13
C ALA A 47 1.66 -31.55 23.04
N ALA A 48 2.38 -32.60 22.62
CA ALA A 48 3.34 -32.52 21.51
C ALA A 48 2.65 -32.16 20.18
N ALA A 49 1.51 -32.77 19.87
CA ALA A 49 0.74 -32.46 18.67
C ALA A 49 0.19 -31.03 18.67
N MET A 50 -0.23 -30.50 19.82
CA MET A 50 -0.67 -29.11 19.96
C MET A 50 0.48 -28.11 19.79
N ALA A 51 1.66 -28.40 20.37
CA ALA A 51 2.86 -27.56 20.18
C ALA A 51 3.25 -27.50 18.70
N GLU A 52 3.20 -28.64 18.01
CA GLU A 52 3.47 -28.74 16.59
C GLU A 52 2.44 -28.00 15.74
N LYS A 53 1.15 -28.08 16.10
CA LYS A 53 0.08 -27.31 15.44
C LYS A 53 0.34 -25.81 15.49
N THR A 54 0.71 -25.26 16.65
CA THR A 54 1.02 -23.83 16.79
C THR A 54 2.22 -23.43 15.94
N ARG A 55 3.25 -24.28 15.87
CA ARG A 55 4.44 -24.05 15.05
C ARG A 55 4.11 -24.05 13.55
N LEU A 56 3.31 -25.01 13.09
CA LEU A 56 2.85 -25.08 11.70
C LEU A 56 1.93 -23.92 11.34
N GLN A 57 1.06 -23.48 12.26
CA GLN A 57 0.22 -22.30 12.08
C GLN A 57 1.07 -21.05 11.81
N GLY A 58 2.06 -20.75 12.67
CA GLY A 58 2.92 -19.58 12.50
C GLY A 58 3.74 -19.59 11.20
N LYS A 59 4.13 -20.78 10.73
CA LYS A 59 4.80 -20.95 9.43
C LYS A 59 3.86 -20.73 8.26
N LEU A 60 2.65 -21.29 8.32
CA LEU A 60 1.64 -21.10 7.28
C LEU A 60 1.21 -19.63 7.21
N ASP A 61 1.10 -18.96 8.35
CA ASP A 61 0.84 -17.52 8.42
C ASP A 61 1.93 -16.72 7.70
N GLY A 62 3.21 -16.97 8.01
CA GLY A 62 4.33 -16.35 7.27
C GLY A 62 4.33 -16.67 5.78
N ALA A 63 3.99 -17.91 5.42
CA ALA A 63 3.89 -18.36 4.03
C ALA A 63 2.79 -17.61 3.27
N MET A 64 1.60 -17.45 3.85
CA MET A 64 0.48 -16.74 3.21
C MET A 64 0.74 -15.24 3.14
N LEU A 65 1.34 -14.65 4.19
CA LEU A 65 1.72 -13.24 4.20
C LEU A 65 2.75 -12.89 3.10
N ALA A 66 3.68 -13.82 2.81
CA ALA A 66 4.63 -13.67 1.73
C ALA A 66 4.01 -13.95 0.36
N ALA A 67 3.27 -15.06 0.22
CA ALA A 67 2.73 -15.53 -1.05
C ALA A 67 1.65 -14.60 -1.62
N VAL A 68 0.81 -13.96 -0.80
CA VAL A 68 -0.25 -13.08 -1.30
C VAL A 68 0.28 -11.82 -2.02
N GLN A 69 1.56 -11.49 -1.85
CA GLN A 69 2.22 -10.38 -2.55
C GLN A 69 2.67 -10.74 -3.97
N GLU A 70 2.69 -12.03 -4.32
CA GLU A 70 3.14 -12.50 -5.64
C GLU A 70 1.99 -12.52 -6.67
N SER A 71 2.35 -12.31 -7.94
CA SER A 71 1.43 -12.40 -9.08
C SER A 71 1.58 -13.75 -9.81
N GLY A 72 0.46 -14.46 -9.93
CA GLY A 72 0.38 -15.77 -10.58
C GLY A 72 0.40 -16.95 -9.60
N ASP A 73 -0.49 -17.91 -9.80
CA ASP A 73 -0.73 -19.02 -8.86
C ASP A 73 0.51 -19.92 -8.67
N ASP A 74 1.29 -20.17 -9.73
CA ASP A 74 2.50 -20.99 -9.66
C ASP A 74 3.58 -20.38 -8.76
N LYS A 75 3.74 -19.05 -8.79
CA LYS A 75 4.71 -18.34 -7.94
C LYS A 75 4.27 -18.31 -6.48
N ARG A 76 2.97 -18.09 -6.25
CA ARG A 76 2.37 -18.14 -4.90
C ARG A 76 2.59 -19.51 -4.26
N MET A 77 2.34 -20.58 -5.02
CA MET A 77 2.53 -21.96 -4.56
C MET A 77 3.99 -22.31 -4.32
N THR A 78 4.89 -21.90 -5.22
CA THR A 78 6.34 -22.11 -5.07
C THR A 78 6.89 -21.37 -3.84
N LEU A 79 6.46 -20.13 -3.61
CA LEU A 79 6.92 -19.35 -2.47
C LEU A 79 6.36 -19.91 -1.16
N ALA A 80 5.05 -20.17 -1.08
CA ALA A 80 4.44 -20.74 0.12
C ALA A 80 5.02 -22.12 0.48
N SER A 81 5.28 -22.98 -0.51
CA SER A 81 5.92 -24.27 -0.27
C SER A 81 7.36 -24.13 0.26
N SER A 82 8.11 -23.09 -0.13
CA SER A 82 9.45 -22.83 0.41
C SER A 82 9.48 -22.49 1.91
N PHE A 83 8.42 -21.86 2.44
CA PHE A 83 8.26 -21.63 3.88
C PHE A 83 7.95 -22.92 4.65
N MET A 84 7.21 -23.82 4.00
CA MET A 84 6.83 -25.12 4.55
C MET A 84 7.93 -26.18 4.43
N SER A 85 8.88 -26.06 3.49
CA SER A 85 9.99 -27.00 3.31
C SER A 85 11.18 -26.75 4.26
N ASN A 86 11.38 -25.52 4.75
CA ASN A 86 12.44 -25.17 5.71
C ASN A 86 12.09 -25.56 7.17
N LEU A 87 11.58 -26.77 7.40
CA LEU A 87 11.39 -27.32 8.75
C LEU A 87 12.73 -27.93 9.19
N PRO A 88 13.41 -27.39 10.24
CA PRO A 88 14.68 -27.95 10.68
C PRO A 88 14.48 -29.41 11.11
N ASP A 89 15.35 -30.26 10.57
CA ASP A 89 15.54 -31.69 10.76
C ASP A 89 14.32 -32.61 10.58
N GLU A 90 14.33 -33.26 9.41
CA GLU A 90 13.81 -34.60 9.14
C GLU A 90 14.42 -35.62 10.13
N ILE A 91 14.00 -35.58 11.39
CA ILE A 91 14.24 -36.69 12.31
C ILE A 91 13.20 -37.77 11.98
N GLN A 92 13.57 -38.68 11.07
CA GLN A 92 12.95 -39.99 10.83
C GLN A 92 11.41 -39.98 10.81
N LEU A 93 10.83 -39.19 9.90
CA LEU A 93 9.44 -39.41 9.52
C LEU A 93 9.40 -40.59 8.55
N ASP A 94 8.54 -41.57 8.83
CA ASP A 94 8.30 -42.70 7.94
C ASP A 94 7.82 -42.17 6.57
N GLU A 95 8.17 -42.83 5.47
CA GLU A 95 7.87 -42.38 4.10
C GLU A 95 6.36 -42.14 3.91
N ASP A 96 5.56 -42.98 4.57
CA ASP A 96 4.09 -42.93 4.61
C ASP A 96 3.53 -41.67 5.34
N THR A 97 4.31 -41.11 6.28
CA THR A 97 3.94 -39.87 7.01
C THR A 97 4.25 -38.62 6.19
N ILE A 98 5.25 -38.68 5.30
CA ILE A 98 5.61 -37.59 4.38
C ILE A 98 4.59 -37.49 3.25
N SER A 99 4.14 -38.62 2.70
CA SER A 99 3.14 -38.67 1.61
C SER A 99 1.76 -38.13 2.00
N GLN A 100 1.45 -38.03 3.30
CA GLN A 100 0.19 -37.48 3.81
C GLN A 100 0.25 -35.96 4.04
N ARG A 101 1.41 -35.33 3.89
CA ARG A 101 1.55 -33.88 4.01
C ARG A 101 1.10 -33.20 2.73
N SER A 102 0.22 -32.22 2.85
CA SER A 102 -0.28 -31.47 1.70
C SER A 102 -0.46 -30.00 2.03
N LEU A 103 0.01 -29.14 1.13
CA LEU A 103 -0.31 -27.72 1.09
C LEU A 103 -1.29 -27.51 -0.06
N THR A 104 -2.39 -26.82 0.22
CA THR A 104 -3.32 -26.32 -0.81
C THR A 104 -3.49 -24.84 -0.62
N ILE A 105 -3.55 -24.09 -1.72
CA ILE A 105 -3.73 -22.65 -1.72
C ILE A 105 -4.90 -22.32 -2.65
N ALA A 106 -5.76 -21.41 -2.21
CA ALA A 106 -6.89 -20.91 -2.98
C ALA A 106 -6.87 -19.38 -3.00
N SER A 107 -6.93 -18.81 -4.20
CA SER A 107 -7.17 -17.38 -4.41
C SER A 107 -8.67 -17.11 -4.30
N ASN A 108 -9.08 -16.20 -3.42
CA ASN A 108 -10.49 -15.88 -3.18
C ASN A 108 -10.93 -14.66 -4.01
N SER A 109 -12.25 -14.50 -4.20
CA SER A 109 -12.83 -13.39 -4.98
C SER A 109 -12.66 -12.01 -4.33
N ASP A 110 -12.33 -11.95 -3.03
CA ASP A 110 -12.09 -10.72 -2.27
C ASP A 110 -10.62 -10.26 -2.31
N GLY A 111 -9.78 -10.93 -3.12
CA GLY A 111 -8.35 -10.62 -3.24
C GLY A 111 -7.48 -11.26 -2.15
N SER A 112 -8.06 -12.01 -1.21
CA SER A 112 -7.31 -12.77 -0.22
C SER A 112 -6.77 -14.10 -0.77
N LEU A 113 -5.75 -14.65 -0.10
CA LEU A 113 -5.13 -15.93 -0.38
C LEU A 113 -5.28 -16.82 0.85
N SER A 114 -5.96 -17.96 0.70
CA SER A 114 -6.14 -18.96 1.75
C SER A 114 -5.21 -20.15 1.54
N GLY A 115 -4.43 -20.50 2.56
CA GLY A 115 -3.62 -21.70 2.62
C GLY A 115 -4.19 -22.71 3.60
N THR A 116 -4.20 -23.98 3.23
CA THR A 116 -4.49 -25.11 4.13
C THR A 116 -3.33 -26.07 4.10
N TYR A 117 -2.77 -26.35 5.28
CA TYR A 117 -1.71 -27.34 5.43
C TYR A 117 -2.16 -28.48 6.34
N LYS A 118 -2.04 -29.71 5.82
CA LYS A 118 -2.33 -30.94 6.55
C LYS A 118 -1.03 -31.67 6.83
N ALA A 119 -0.81 -32.03 8.09
CA ALA A 119 0.33 -32.84 8.49
C ALA A 119 -0.04 -33.75 9.66
N PRO A 120 0.07 -35.08 9.53
CA PRO A 120 -0.03 -35.97 10.68
C PRO A 120 1.19 -35.85 11.59
N VAL A 121 0.96 -35.87 12.89
CA VAL A 121 2.02 -35.91 13.93
C VAL A 121 2.04 -37.31 14.53
N LYS A 122 3.21 -37.95 14.52
CA LYS A 122 3.40 -39.29 15.09
C LYS A 122 3.20 -39.27 16.59
N THR A 123 2.48 -40.25 17.12
CA THR A 123 2.28 -40.47 18.55
C THR A 123 3.26 -41.52 19.05
N SER A 124 3.82 -41.32 20.25
CA SER A 124 4.78 -42.26 20.84
C SER A 124 4.10 -43.22 21.82
N PHE A 125 3.12 -42.74 22.58
CA PHE A 125 2.45 -43.50 23.64
C PHE A 125 1.09 -44.03 23.18
N LEU A 126 0.32 -43.23 22.44
CA LEU A 126 -0.95 -43.68 21.84
C LEU A 126 -0.74 -44.74 20.75
N GLY A 127 0.47 -44.83 20.19
CA GLY A 127 0.86 -45.91 19.28
C GLY A 127 0.70 -47.29 19.90
N ILE A 128 0.86 -47.42 21.23
CA ILE A 128 0.70 -48.68 21.98
C ILE A 128 -0.74 -49.21 21.90
N ILE A 129 -1.72 -48.31 21.74
CA ILE A 129 -3.14 -48.66 21.59
C ILE A 129 -3.63 -48.57 20.14
N GLY A 130 -2.72 -48.52 19.17
CA GLY A 130 -3.03 -48.54 17.74
C GLY A 130 -3.32 -47.18 17.11
N ILE A 131 -3.19 -46.06 17.84
CA ILE A 131 -3.29 -44.71 17.27
C ILE A 131 -1.87 -44.24 16.99
N SER A 132 -1.37 -44.42 15.77
CA SER A 132 0.02 -44.15 15.39
C SER A 132 0.30 -42.69 14.98
N SER A 133 -0.75 -41.91 14.72
CA SER A 133 -0.63 -40.49 14.42
C SER A 133 -1.89 -39.71 14.79
N LEU A 134 -1.73 -38.40 14.95
CA LEU A 134 -2.81 -37.44 15.11
C LEU A 134 -2.85 -36.50 13.90
N PRO A 135 -3.98 -36.41 13.19
CA PRO A 135 -4.09 -35.52 12.04
C PRO A 135 -4.15 -34.06 12.50
N ILE A 136 -3.23 -33.23 12.03
CA ILE A 136 -3.26 -31.77 12.23
C ILE A 136 -3.61 -31.08 10.91
N THR A 137 -4.54 -30.13 10.99
CA THR A 137 -4.85 -29.19 9.91
C THR A 137 -4.71 -27.78 10.46
N VAL A 138 -4.00 -26.94 9.72
CA VAL A 138 -3.87 -25.49 9.96
C VAL A 138 -4.35 -24.76 8.72
N VAL A 139 -5.02 -23.62 8.95
CA VAL A 139 -5.57 -22.77 7.90
C VAL A 139 -5.12 -21.36 8.18
N SER A 140 -4.73 -20.65 7.14
CA SER A 140 -4.36 -19.25 7.22
C SER A 140 -4.86 -18.52 6.00
N THR A 141 -5.47 -17.37 6.19
CA THR A 141 -5.89 -16.50 5.10
C THR A 141 -5.16 -15.18 5.25
N ALA A 142 -4.46 -14.76 4.20
CA ALA A 142 -3.83 -13.45 4.16
C ALA A 142 -4.49 -12.60 3.08
N ILE A 143 -4.73 -11.34 3.38
CA ILE A 143 -5.12 -10.36 2.36
C ILE A 143 -4.01 -9.34 2.25
N ALA A 144 -3.49 -9.15 1.04
CA ALA A 144 -2.75 -7.94 0.75
C ALA A 144 -3.78 -6.82 0.73
N SER A 145 -3.83 -5.99 1.77
CA SER A 145 -4.47 -4.69 1.61
C SER A 145 -3.70 -4.01 0.49
N GLU A 146 -4.39 -3.70 -0.60
CA GLU A 146 -3.82 -2.89 -1.68
C GLU A 146 -3.29 -1.61 -1.02
N GLY A 147 -1.98 -1.57 -0.79
CA GLY A 147 -1.30 -0.31 -0.58
C GLY A 147 -1.73 0.53 -1.78
N SER A 148 -2.26 1.72 -1.52
CA SER A 148 -2.94 2.59 -2.49
C SER A 148 -1.98 3.12 -3.58
N GLY A 149 -1.34 2.20 -4.30
CA GLY A 149 -0.53 2.37 -5.47
C GLY A 149 -1.35 1.91 -6.68
N SER A 150 -1.93 2.89 -7.36
CA SER A 150 -2.51 2.78 -8.71
C SER A 150 -3.66 1.78 -8.93
N GLY A 151 -4.60 1.65 -8.00
CA GLY A 151 -5.90 1.04 -8.29
C GLY A 151 -6.85 2.08 -8.89
N ASP A 152 -7.21 1.90 -10.17
CA ASP A 152 -8.36 2.52 -10.89
C ASP A 152 -8.30 3.94 -11.49
N GLY A 153 -7.16 4.63 -11.54
CA GLY A 153 -7.04 5.85 -12.37
C GLY A 153 -5.84 6.73 -12.10
N CYS A 154 -5.53 7.64 -13.03
CA CYS A 154 -4.49 8.66 -12.83
C CYS A 154 -5.00 10.10 -12.82
N ILE A 155 -6.27 10.33 -13.12
CA ILE A 155 -6.89 11.65 -12.90
C ILE A 155 -8.20 11.46 -12.16
N TYR A 156 -8.37 12.17 -11.05
CA TYR A 156 -9.58 12.20 -10.22
C TYR A 156 -10.02 13.65 -10.08
N ALA A 157 -11.14 14.01 -10.70
CA ALA A 157 -11.82 15.29 -10.51
C ALA A 157 -12.98 15.07 -9.53
N LEU A 158 -12.77 15.47 -8.27
CA LEU A 158 -13.65 15.15 -7.14
C LEU A 158 -14.86 16.09 -7.01
N GLY A 159 -14.78 17.29 -7.58
CA GLY A 159 -15.80 18.33 -7.45
C GLY A 159 -17.11 17.91 -8.11
N ASN A 160 -18.22 18.09 -7.39
CA ASN A 160 -19.57 17.94 -7.93
C ASN A 160 -20.13 19.30 -8.35
N SER A 161 -19.67 19.81 -9.49
CA SER A 161 -20.10 21.09 -10.05
C SER A 161 -20.41 20.98 -11.54
N SER A 162 -21.17 21.94 -12.07
CA SER A 162 -21.23 22.14 -13.52
C SER A 162 -19.82 22.40 -14.05
N GLN A 163 -19.45 21.75 -15.15
CA GLN A 163 -18.12 21.81 -15.75
C GLN A 163 -17.01 21.45 -14.75
N ALA A 164 -17.11 20.28 -14.10
CA ALA A 164 -16.03 19.77 -13.25
C ALA A 164 -14.77 19.40 -14.05
N VAL A 165 -14.95 19.03 -15.32
CA VAL A 165 -13.85 18.92 -16.29
C VAL A 165 -14.17 19.73 -17.56
N LEU A 166 -13.22 20.54 -18.00
CA LEU A 166 -13.24 21.23 -19.29
C LEU A 166 -12.04 20.81 -20.15
N ILE A 167 -12.31 20.28 -21.34
CA ILE A 167 -11.31 19.94 -22.34
C ILE A 167 -11.45 20.92 -23.51
N ASN A 168 -10.45 21.75 -23.73
CA ASN A 168 -10.55 22.85 -24.67
C ASN A 168 -9.22 23.16 -25.41
N SER A 169 -9.31 24.05 -26.40
CA SER A 169 -8.17 24.66 -27.08
C SER A 169 -7.22 23.64 -27.73
N GLY A 170 -7.75 22.51 -28.21
CA GLY A 170 -6.97 21.48 -28.91
C GLY A 170 -6.18 20.54 -28.01
N ALA A 171 -6.58 20.35 -26.75
CA ALA A 171 -5.90 19.45 -25.84
C ALA A 171 -5.85 18.00 -26.39
N ASN A 172 -4.66 17.42 -26.43
CA ASN A 172 -4.36 16.05 -26.84
C ASN A 172 -3.81 15.27 -25.64
N VAL A 173 -4.62 14.42 -25.01
CA VAL A 173 -4.21 13.57 -23.87
C VAL A 173 -4.19 12.12 -24.32
N LYS A 174 -3.08 11.41 -24.08
CA LYS A 174 -2.91 10.01 -24.47
C LYS A 174 -2.38 9.15 -23.32
N SER A 175 -3.03 8.01 -23.10
CA SER A 175 -2.59 6.93 -22.22
C SER A 175 -3.33 5.63 -22.51
N THR A 176 -2.63 4.51 -22.62
CA THR A 176 -3.30 3.20 -22.74
C THR A 176 -3.64 2.57 -21.40
N ALA A 177 -3.13 3.11 -20.29
CA ALA A 177 -3.31 2.56 -18.95
C ALA A 177 -4.06 3.52 -17.99
N CYS A 178 -4.18 4.80 -18.34
CA CYS A 178 -4.80 5.78 -17.46
C CYS A 178 -6.32 5.76 -17.54
N LYS A 179 -6.98 5.65 -16.38
CA LYS A 179 -8.41 5.97 -16.24
C LYS A 179 -8.58 7.38 -15.69
N VAL A 180 -9.58 8.11 -16.20
CA VAL A 180 -10.01 9.42 -15.71
C VAL A 180 -11.34 9.25 -14.99
N ASN A 181 -11.42 9.71 -13.75
CA ASN A 181 -12.61 9.63 -12.90
C ASN A 181 -13.15 11.04 -12.65
N VAL A 182 -14.37 11.31 -13.12
CA VAL A 182 -15.09 12.58 -12.92
C VAL A 182 -16.28 12.32 -12.01
N HIS A 183 -16.25 12.89 -10.81
CA HIS A 183 -17.26 12.66 -9.76
C HIS A 183 -18.54 13.47 -9.94
N SER A 184 -18.51 14.51 -10.79
CA SER A 184 -19.67 15.37 -10.95
C SER A 184 -20.87 14.64 -11.55
N THR A 185 -22.03 14.84 -10.92
CA THR A 185 -23.36 14.46 -11.42
C THR A 185 -24.14 15.67 -11.95
N SER A 186 -23.52 16.84 -11.99
CA SER A 186 -24.14 18.08 -12.46
C SER A 186 -24.39 18.07 -13.97
N SER A 187 -25.13 19.05 -14.47
CA SER A 187 -25.43 19.21 -15.90
C SER A 187 -24.86 20.53 -16.44
N PRO A 188 -23.83 20.50 -17.31
CA PRO A 188 -23.02 19.33 -17.69
C PRO A 188 -21.97 18.97 -16.64
N ALA A 189 -21.68 17.67 -16.48
CA ALA A 189 -20.62 17.17 -15.59
C ALA A 189 -19.23 17.45 -16.16
N PHE A 190 -19.08 17.33 -17.49
CA PHE A 190 -17.90 17.76 -18.22
C PHE A 190 -18.27 18.44 -19.54
N ILE A 191 -17.35 19.26 -20.04
CA ILE A 191 -17.45 19.91 -21.35
C ILE A 191 -16.21 19.57 -22.17
N MET A 192 -16.42 19.17 -23.42
CA MET A 192 -15.35 18.98 -24.42
C MET A 192 -15.66 19.80 -25.68
N ASN A 193 -14.72 20.67 -26.06
CA ASN A 193 -14.82 21.49 -27.27
C ASN A 193 -14.02 20.88 -28.43
N SER A 194 -14.27 21.40 -29.64
CA SER A 194 -13.65 20.92 -30.89
C SER A 194 -12.12 20.99 -30.88
N GLY A 195 -11.50 20.14 -31.71
CA GLY A 195 -10.04 20.09 -31.89
C GLY A 195 -9.28 19.30 -30.81
N SER A 196 -9.93 18.90 -29.72
CA SER A 196 -9.29 18.13 -28.64
C SER A 196 -9.41 16.62 -28.85
N THR A 197 -8.44 15.85 -28.38
CA THR A 197 -8.42 14.38 -28.40
C THR A 197 -8.04 13.85 -27.02
N ILE A 198 -8.87 12.99 -26.45
CA ILE A 198 -8.58 12.27 -25.21
C ILE A 198 -8.66 10.78 -25.51
N ASP A 199 -7.53 10.10 -25.40
CA ASP A 199 -7.40 8.67 -25.61
C ASP A 199 -6.82 8.06 -24.35
N THR A 200 -7.69 7.52 -23.51
CA THR A 200 -7.39 7.01 -22.16
C THR A 200 -7.96 5.60 -22.03
N ALA A 201 -7.46 4.77 -21.12
CA ALA A 201 -8.00 3.43 -20.89
C ALA A 201 -9.50 3.46 -20.58
N GLU A 202 -9.93 4.47 -19.81
CA GLU A 202 -11.33 4.76 -19.55
C GLU A 202 -11.50 6.24 -19.16
N PHE A 203 -12.60 6.85 -19.61
CA PHE A 203 -13.03 8.17 -19.15
C PHE A 203 -14.38 8.00 -18.46
N CYS A 204 -14.35 7.74 -17.15
CA CYS A 204 -15.53 7.51 -16.33
C CYS A 204 -16.08 8.84 -15.78
N VAL A 205 -17.34 9.12 -16.08
CA VAL A 205 -18.12 10.25 -15.55
C VAL A 205 -19.30 9.72 -14.74
N LYS A 206 -19.39 10.12 -13.48
CA LYS A 206 -20.47 9.70 -12.57
C LYS A 206 -21.84 10.22 -13.03
N GLY A 207 -21.89 11.45 -13.51
CA GLY A 207 -23.07 12.04 -14.14
C GLY A 207 -23.38 11.49 -15.52
N THR A 208 -24.63 11.67 -15.96
CA THR A 208 -25.10 11.30 -17.30
C THR A 208 -25.15 12.47 -18.28
N ASN A 209 -25.15 13.71 -17.78
CA ASN A 209 -25.24 14.91 -18.60
C ASN A 209 -23.86 15.48 -18.91
N TYR A 210 -23.57 15.75 -20.18
CA TYR A 210 -22.31 16.36 -20.61
C TYR A 210 -22.51 17.15 -21.90
N ILE A 211 -21.57 18.05 -22.21
CA ILE A 211 -21.52 18.76 -23.49
C ILE A 211 -20.28 18.33 -24.25
N LYS A 212 -20.47 17.84 -25.48
CA LYS A 212 -19.36 17.50 -26.40
C LYS A 212 -19.56 18.19 -27.74
N ASN A 213 -19.00 19.40 -27.87
CA ASN A 213 -19.08 20.26 -29.05
C ASN A 213 -18.03 19.93 -30.12
N GLY A 214 -17.54 18.68 -30.19
CA GLY A 214 -16.53 18.22 -31.13
C GLY A 214 -15.44 17.34 -30.49
N GLY A 215 -14.32 17.16 -31.20
CA GLY A 215 -13.14 16.40 -30.74
C GLY A 215 -13.34 14.89 -30.68
N THR A 216 -12.30 14.17 -30.24
CA THR A 216 -12.29 12.69 -30.15
C THR A 216 -12.11 12.24 -28.71
N LEU A 217 -13.04 11.42 -28.21
CA LEU A 217 -12.98 10.82 -26.87
C LEU A 217 -13.38 9.36 -27.02
N THR A 218 -12.40 8.45 -26.89
CA THR A 218 -12.52 7.04 -27.35
C THR A 218 -13.23 6.14 -26.34
N ASN A 219 -12.99 6.30 -25.03
CA ASN A 219 -13.45 5.39 -23.98
C ASN A 219 -14.35 6.09 -22.93
N LEU A 220 -15.29 6.94 -23.37
CA LEU A 220 -16.26 7.59 -22.48
C LEU A 220 -17.26 6.57 -21.89
N LYS A 221 -17.39 6.56 -20.56
CA LYS A 221 -18.47 5.91 -19.82
C LYS A 221 -19.17 6.93 -18.93
N VAL A 222 -20.48 7.06 -19.06
CA VAL A 222 -21.31 7.95 -18.24
C VAL A 222 -22.17 7.12 -17.28
N GLY A 223 -22.53 7.68 -16.12
CA GLY A 223 -23.27 6.94 -15.09
C GLY A 223 -22.46 5.79 -14.45
N CYS A 224 -21.14 5.78 -14.64
CA CYS A 224 -20.26 4.78 -14.05
C CYS A 224 -19.96 5.07 -12.57
N ASN A 225 -19.47 4.06 -11.86
CA ASN A 225 -18.97 4.25 -10.51
C ASN A 225 -17.56 4.84 -10.57
N ALA A 226 -17.47 6.18 -10.54
CA ALA A 226 -16.18 6.88 -10.50
C ALA A 226 -15.41 6.49 -9.23
N ALA A 227 -14.16 6.05 -9.39
CA ALA A 227 -13.33 5.62 -8.27
C ALA A 227 -13.07 6.78 -7.29
N ASP A 228 -13.16 6.48 -5.99
CA ASP A 228 -12.93 7.45 -4.91
C ASP A 228 -11.48 7.94 -4.86
N ASP A 229 -11.23 9.04 -4.14
CA ASP A 229 -9.89 9.55 -3.88
C ASP A 229 -9.04 8.51 -3.14
N PRO A 230 -8.01 7.93 -3.77
CA PRO A 230 -7.22 6.86 -3.17
C PRO A 230 -6.34 7.36 -2.00
N TYR A 231 -6.17 8.67 -1.83
CA TYR A 231 -5.26 9.28 -0.86
C TYR A 231 -5.97 10.04 0.28
N ALA A 232 -7.30 10.16 0.23
CA ALA A 232 -8.10 10.87 1.23
C ALA A 232 -7.77 10.40 2.66
N GLY A 233 -7.29 11.32 3.50
CA GLY A 233 -6.95 11.06 4.91
C GLY A 233 -5.74 10.13 5.15
N LYS A 234 -5.02 9.73 4.10
CA LYS A 234 -3.89 8.78 4.19
C LYS A 234 -2.51 9.44 4.14
N LEU A 235 -2.43 10.71 3.73
CA LEU A 235 -1.15 11.40 3.54
C LEU A 235 -0.64 12.02 4.85
N PRO A 236 0.65 11.81 5.23
CA PRO A 236 1.18 12.31 6.50
C PRO A 236 1.49 13.81 6.45
N GLU A 237 0.60 14.65 6.96
CA GLU A 237 0.81 16.11 7.00
C GLU A 237 1.96 16.51 7.96
N PRO A 238 2.98 17.27 7.50
CA PRO A 238 4.09 17.72 8.34
C PRO A 238 3.67 18.83 9.30
N ALA A 239 4.39 18.93 10.42
CA ALA A 239 4.36 20.14 11.24
C ALA A 239 4.97 21.32 10.46
N VAL A 240 4.30 22.48 10.49
CA VAL A 240 4.73 23.68 9.78
C VAL A 240 5.39 24.64 10.76
N SER A 241 6.70 24.88 10.60
CA SER A 241 7.44 25.86 11.39
C SER A 241 6.91 27.28 11.16
N SER A 242 6.94 28.11 12.20
CA SER A 242 6.70 29.56 12.07
C SER A 242 7.83 30.29 11.37
N THR A 243 9.05 29.72 11.40
CA THR A 243 10.25 30.32 10.82
C THR A 243 10.45 29.87 9.38
N CYS A 244 10.72 30.83 8.50
CA CYS A 244 10.99 30.59 7.09
C CYS A 244 12.47 30.24 6.88
N THR A 245 12.73 29.12 6.20
CA THR A 245 14.06 28.75 5.69
C THR A 245 14.50 29.68 4.57
N THR A 246 13.57 30.11 3.72
CA THR A 246 13.82 31.04 2.63
C THR A 246 12.61 31.94 2.45
N GLN A 247 12.84 33.22 2.15
CA GLN A 247 11.77 34.21 2.01
C GLN A 247 12.18 35.39 1.12
N GLY A 248 11.19 36.05 0.53
CA GLY A 248 11.40 37.25 -0.28
C GLY A 248 11.93 36.98 -1.68
N THR A 249 12.49 38.02 -2.31
CA THR A 249 13.06 37.91 -3.65
C THR A 249 14.39 37.16 -3.60
N MET A 250 14.53 36.17 -4.47
CA MET A 250 15.75 35.39 -4.63
C MET A 250 16.53 35.92 -5.83
N ASP A 251 17.74 36.40 -5.56
CA ASP A 251 18.63 36.94 -6.58
C ASP A 251 19.60 35.87 -7.12
N GLY A 252 19.95 35.99 -8.40
CA GLY A 252 20.95 35.15 -9.07
C GLY A 252 20.40 34.23 -10.14
N GLN A 253 21.26 33.84 -11.09
CA GLN A 253 20.88 32.98 -12.21
C GLN A 253 20.80 31.49 -11.86
N THR A 254 21.44 31.07 -10.77
CA THR A 254 21.39 29.70 -10.26
C THR A 254 21.12 29.75 -8.77
N ILE A 255 19.98 29.20 -8.36
CA ILE A 255 19.51 29.24 -6.97
C ILE A 255 19.28 27.80 -6.51
N SER A 256 19.82 27.45 -5.35
CA SER A 256 19.59 26.15 -4.74
C SER A 256 18.86 26.31 -3.42
N LEU A 257 17.79 25.54 -3.24
CA LEU A 257 16.95 25.55 -2.05
C LEU A 257 17.13 24.24 -1.29
N ASN A 258 17.44 24.35 0.00
CA ASN A 258 17.41 23.22 0.92
C ASN A 258 15.97 22.90 1.34
N PRO A 259 15.68 21.65 1.75
CA PRO A 259 14.40 21.29 2.36
C PRO A 259 14.08 22.21 3.55
N GLY A 260 12.81 22.58 3.71
CA GLY A 260 12.38 23.57 4.71
C GLY A 260 11.15 24.36 4.30
N VAL A 261 10.87 25.44 5.04
CA VAL A 261 9.71 26.31 4.83
C VAL A 261 10.08 27.50 3.96
N HIS A 262 9.46 27.63 2.79
CA HIS A 262 9.69 28.70 1.82
C HIS A 262 8.51 29.67 1.84
N CYS A 263 8.73 30.88 2.34
CA CYS A 263 7.67 31.85 2.60
C CYS A 263 7.67 32.96 1.55
N ALA A 264 6.59 33.07 0.77
CA ALA A 264 6.38 34.18 -0.18
C ALA A 264 7.60 34.51 -1.07
N THR A 265 8.27 33.47 -1.59
CA THR A 265 9.52 33.63 -2.36
C THR A 265 9.24 34.05 -3.80
N THR A 266 10.06 34.93 -4.37
CA THR A 266 9.94 35.35 -5.79
C THR A 266 11.25 35.13 -6.54
N PHE A 267 11.17 34.52 -7.72
CA PHE A 267 12.30 34.24 -8.61
C PHE A 267 12.19 35.06 -9.90
N ASN A 268 13.17 35.92 -10.14
CA ASN A 268 13.24 36.84 -11.29
C ASN A 268 14.43 36.51 -12.20
N GLY A 269 14.41 36.99 -13.45
CA GLY A 269 15.58 36.89 -14.34
C GLY A 269 15.79 35.54 -15.03
N SER A 270 14.75 34.70 -15.14
CA SER A 270 14.81 33.36 -15.75
C SER A 270 15.88 32.43 -15.12
N PRO A 271 15.89 32.24 -13.78
CA PRO A 271 16.95 31.48 -13.13
C PRO A 271 16.79 29.97 -13.30
N THR A 272 17.86 29.23 -13.06
CA THR A 272 17.80 27.79 -12.76
C THR A 272 17.61 27.62 -11.26
N ILE A 273 16.47 27.04 -10.85
CA ILE A 273 16.11 26.80 -9.46
C ILE A 273 16.24 25.30 -9.19
N THR A 274 17.11 24.92 -8.25
CA THR A 274 17.32 23.52 -7.85
C THR A 274 16.85 23.31 -6.42
N PHE A 275 15.77 22.55 -6.27
CA PHE A 275 15.32 22.02 -4.99
C PHE A 275 16.13 20.77 -4.66
N LYS A 276 16.82 20.77 -3.52
CA LYS A 276 17.54 19.59 -3.03
C LYS A 276 16.53 18.54 -2.55
N PRO A 277 16.84 17.22 -2.64
CA PRO A 277 15.91 16.18 -2.22
C PRO A 277 15.40 16.38 -0.78
N GLY A 278 14.11 16.18 -0.56
CA GLY A 278 13.46 16.33 0.75
C GLY A 278 12.12 17.07 0.71
N LEU A 279 11.63 17.43 1.90
CA LEU A 279 10.35 18.12 2.08
C LEU A 279 10.51 19.64 1.94
N HIS A 280 9.78 20.22 0.98
CA HIS A 280 9.68 21.66 0.76
C HIS A 280 8.26 22.14 1.06
N ILE A 281 8.11 22.87 2.16
CA ILE A 281 6.83 23.46 2.56
C ILE A 281 6.72 24.83 1.91
N ILE A 282 5.76 25.02 1.03
CA ILE A 282 5.53 26.30 0.35
C ILE A 282 4.47 27.04 1.15
N LYS A 283 4.81 28.14 1.82
CA LYS A 283 3.90 28.93 2.66
C LYS A 283 3.61 30.29 2.02
N GLY A 284 2.37 30.50 1.62
CA GLY A 284 1.99 31.60 0.73
C GLY A 284 2.44 31.34 -0.71
N ARG A 285 2.47 32.40 -1.53
CA ARG A 285 2.74 32.29 -2.96
C ARG A 285 4.25 32.28 -3.25
N MET A 286 4.75 31.18 -3.81
CA MET A 286 6.05 31.13 -4.46
C MET A 286 5.90 31.53 -5.93
N ILE A 287 6.47 32.66 -6.33
CA ILE A 287 6.36 33.19 -7.70
C ILE A 287 7.60 32.83 -8.50
N ILE A 288 7.41 32.09 -9.60
CA ILE A 288 8.46 31.79 -10.56
C ILE A 288 8.11 32.50 -11.87
N ASN A 289 8.87 33.55 -12.20
CA ASN A 289 8.63 34.30 -13.42
C ASN A 289 9.14 33.55 -14.67
N SER A 290 8.66 34.00 -15.83
CA SER A 290 8.88 33.33 -17.12
C SER A 290 10.34 33.00 -17.42
N GLY A 291 10.57 31.89 -18.12
CA GLY A 291 11.89 31.49 -18.61
C GLY A 291 12.74 30.71 -17.61
N ALA A 292 12.29 30.54 -16.37
CA ALA A 292 13.00 29.76 -15.36
C ALA A 292 13.09 28.26 -15.73
N THR A 293 14.10 27.58 -15.16
CA THR A 293 14.22 26.11 -15.17
C THR A 293 14.16 25.60 -13.75
N VAL A 294 13.21 24.75 -13.43
CA VAL A 294 13.03 24.14 -12.10
C VAL A 294 13.48 22.68 -12.14
N LYS A 295 14.37 22.31 -11.22
CA LYS A 295 14.84 20.94 -10.98
C LYS A 295 14.51 20.53 -9.56
N ALA A 296 13.69 19.50 -9.39
CA ALA A 296 13.18 19.05 -8.10
C ALA A 296 13.11 17.51 -8.05
N GLU A 297 14.28 16.86 -8.03
CA GLU A 297 14.37 15.40 -7.98
C GLU A 297 14.38 14.89 -6.54
N GLY A 298 13.56 13.88 -6.23
CA GLY A 298 13.42 13.35 -4.88
C GLY A 298 12.81 14.37 -3.90
N VAL A 299 11.87 15.19 -4.37
CA VAL A 299 11.28 16.30 -3.63
C VAL A 299 9.79 16.08 -3.40
N THR A 300 9.32 16.47 -2.22
CA THR A 300 7.90 16.61 -1.91
C THR A 300 7.58 18.07 -1.63
N PHE A 301 6.62 18.62 -2.36
CA PHE A 301 6.03 19.92 -2.10
C PHE A 301 4.80 19.79 -1.22
N TYR A 302 4.76 20.52 -0.11
CA TYR A 302 3.60 20.58 0.77
C TYR A 302 3.02 22.00 0.83
N PHE A 303 1.70 22.12 0.66
CA PHE A 303 0.97 23.38 0.80
C PHE A 303 0.17 23.38 2.11
N PRO A 304 0.52 24.22 3.10
CA PRO A 304 -0.07 24.21 4.42
C PRO A 304 -1.49 24.81 4.48
N ASP A 305 -1.90 25.50 3.42
CA ASP A 305 -3.24 26.09 3.26
C ASP A 305 -3.57 26.30 1.78
N VAL A 306 -4.84 26.61 1.50
CA VAL A 306 -5.34 26.88 0.13
C VAL A 306 -4.78 28.17 -0.49
N ASN A 307 -4.17 29.07 0.27
CA ASN A 307 -3.56 30.30 -0.26
C ASN A 307 -2.10 30.09 -0.68
N SER A 308 -1.53 28.94 -0.34
CA SER A 308 -0.16 28.57 -0.65
C SER A 308 -0.08 27.88 -2.01
N GLU A 309 0.85 28.31 -2.87
CA GLU A 309 0.97 27.80 -4.24
C GLU A 309 2.36 28.05 -4.83
N ILE A 310 2.76 27.25 -5.83
CA ILE A 310 3.85 27.58 -6.75
C ILE A 310 3.20 28.17 -8.00
N ARG A 311 3.39 29.47 -8.20
CA ARG A 311 2.81 30.22 -9.31
C ARG A 311 3.85 30.49 -10.40
N ALA A 312 3.61 29.92 -11.58
CA ALA A 312 4.38 30.18 -12.78
C ALA A 312 3.74 31.32 -13.62
N ASN A 313 4.40 32.47 -13.73
CA ASN A 313 3.90 33.64 -14.49
C ASN A 313 4.27 33.61 -15.99
N GLY A 314 4.57 32.43 -16.54
CA GLY A 314 4.93 32.24 -17.94
C GLY A 314 5.45 30.83 -18.18
N GLY A 315 5.86 30.57 -19.43
CA GLY A 315 6.43 29.27 -19.78
C GLY A 315 7.77 29.04 -19.06
N LEU A 316 7.84 27.95 -18.30
CA LEU A 316 9.05 27.47 -17.65
C LEU A 316 9.30 26.00 -18.00
N THR A 317 10.52 25.54 -17.73
CA THR A 317 10.84 24.12 -17.75
C THR A 317 10.73 23.57 -16.33
N PHE A 318 9.92 22.54 -16.09
CA PHE A 318 9.76 21.94 -14.75
C PHE A 318 10.04 20.43 -14.77
N THR A 319 11.11 20.00 -14.11
CA THR A 319 11.40 18.57 -13.91
C THR A 319 11.30 18.24 -12.43
N ALA A 320 10.40 17.33 -12.09
CA ALA A 320 10.10 16.97 -10.71
C ALA A 320 9.85 15.47 -10.53
N SER A 321 10.42 14.88 -9.49
CA SER A 321 10.15 13.51 -9.08
C SER A 321 10.00 13.41 -7.57
N ALA A 322 8.99 12.64 -7.12
CA ALA A 322 8.82 12.34 -5.71
C ALA A 322 10.00 11.52 -5.15
N PRO A 323 10.25 11.57 -3.82
CA PRO A 323 11.19 10.65 -3.17
C PRO A 323 10.81 9.19 -3.44
N THR A 324 11.79 8.29 -3.52
CA THR A 324 11.55 6.84 -3.68
C THR A 324 11.50 6.08 -2.34
N SER A 325 11.82 6.76 -1.24
CA SER A 325 11.87 6.21 0.11
C SER A 325 11.53 7.28 1.17
N GLY A 326 11.35 6.85 2.42
CA GLY A 326 10.98 7.72 3.54
C GLY A 326 9.48 8.00 3.63
N THR A 327 9.10 8.84 4.60
CA THR A 327 7.69 9.18 4.92
C THR A 327 6.90 9.70 3.71
N TYR A 328 7.56 10.44 2.83
CA TYR A 328 6.96 11.06 1.65
C TYR A 328 7.25 10.31 0.35
N ALA A 329 7.65 9.04 0.43
CA ALA A 329 7.87 8.21 -0.76
C ALA A 329 6.65 8.26 -1.68
N GLY A 330 6.90 8.56 -2.95
CA GLY A 330 5.87 8.66 -3.99
C GLY A 330 5.01 9.92 -3.97
N ILE A 331 5.09 10.81 -2.96
CA ILE A 331 4.34 12.07 -2.95
C ILE A 331 5.18 13.19 -3.56
N LEU A 332 4.72 13.73 -4.69
CA LEU A 332 5.35 14.88 -5.34
C LEU A 332 4.77 16.20 -4.83
N MET A 333 3.44 16.33 -4.79
CA MET A 333 2.74 17.51 -4.30
C MET A 333 1.53 17.08 -3.48
N PHE A 334 1.33 17.68 -2.31
CA PHE A 334 0.09 17.52 -1.58
C PHE A 334 -0.21 18.74 -0.71
N GLU A 335 -1.46 18.89 -0.32
CA GLU A 335 -1.90 20.01 0.50
C GLU A 335 -2.57 19.57 1.79
N LYS A 336 -2.72 20.53 2.72
CA LYS A 336 -3.46 20.32 3.94
C LYS A 336 -4.91 19.96 3.64
N THR A 337 -5.35 18.83 4.17
CA THR A 337 -6.72 18.31 4.08
C THR A 337 -7.33 17.97 5.45
N SER A 338 -6.53 17.98 6.53
CA SER A 338 -6.99 17.74 7.90
C SER A 338 -7.90 18.84 8.48
N ASP A 339 -7.98 20.00 7.84
CA ASP A 339 -8.73 21.18 8.31
C ASP A 339 -9.93 21.49 7.42
N ALA A 340 -11.14 21.23 7.93
CA ALA A 340 -12.38 21.43 7.20
C ALA A 340 -12.63 22.89 6.80
N SER A 341 -12.18 23.86 7.60
CA SER A 341 -12.37 25.29 7.30
C SER A 341 -11.52 25.73 6.11
N ASN A 342 -10.27 25.23 6.05
CA ASN A 342 -9.38 25.39 4.91
C ASN A 342 -9.99 24.75 3.65
N ASN A 343 -10.49 23.52 3.77
CA ASN A 343 -10.99 22.74 2.63
C ASN A 343 -12.26 23.30 1.97
N ALA A 344 -13.03 24.11 2.72
CA ALA A 344 -14.24 24.75 2.23
C ALA A 344 -13.95 25.81 1.13
N SER A 345 -12.73 26.36 1.10
CA SER A 345 -12.34 27.39 0.14
C SER A 345 -11.53 26.79 -1.00
N LYS A 346 -12.16 26.52 -2.14
CA LYS A 346 -11.47 26.04 -3.34
C LYS A 346 -10.70 27.19 -4.00
N GLN A 347 -9.48 26.91 -4.45
CA GLN A 347 -8.58 27.90 -5.05
C GLN A 347 -8.04 27.42 -6.39
N GLN A 348 -7.80 28.35 -7.31
CA GLN A 348 -7.19 28.00 -8.58
C GLN A 348 -5.74 27.52 -8.37
N TYR A 349 -5.31 26.54 -9.15
CA TYR A 349 -3.89 26.20 -9.29
C TYR A 349 -3.56 26.00 -10.77
N ILE A 350 -2.56 26.72 -11.28
CA ILE A 350 -2.23 26.72 -12.70
C ILE A 350 -0.91 25.97 -12.92
N PHE A 351 -0.97 24.84 -13.63
CA PHE A 351 0.21 24.22 -14.21
C PHE A 351 0.51 24.92 -15.54
N ASN A 352 1.69 25.52 -15.65
CA ASN A 352 2.12 26.29 -16.81
C ASN A 352 3.50 25.83 -17.32
N GLY A 353 3.59 24.54 -17.65
CA GLY A 353 4.80 23.89 -18.16
C GLY A 353 5.10 24.15 -19.64
N SER A 354 4.74 25.32 -20.17
CA SER A 354 4.68 25.59 -21.63
C SER A 354 6.02 25.55 -22.39
N LYS A 355 7.16 25.31 -21.72
CA LYS A 355 8.46 25.05 -22.36
C LYS A 355 8.95 23.60 -22.20
N GLY A 356 8.36 22.83 -21.30
CA GLY A 356 8.72 21.44 -21.01
C GLY A 356 8.44 21.10 -19.55
N GLU A 357 7.80 19.96 -19.31
CA GLU A 357 7.40 19.48 -18.01
C GLU A 357 7.57 17.96 -17.94
N THR A 358 8.15 17.48 -16.85
CA THR A 358 8.24 16.06 -16.52
C THR A 358 7.96 15.92 -15.04
N LEU A 359 6.81 15.35 -14.71
CA LEU A 359 6.36 15.12 -13.34
C LEU A 359 6.25 13.62 -13.08
N THR A 360 6.77 13.17 -11.95
CA THR A 360 6.66 11.78 -11.49
C THR A 360 6.27 11.73 -10.02
N GLY A 361 5.15 11.08 -9.71
CA GLY A 361 4.65 10.91 -8.34
C GLY A 361 3.17 11.26 -8.17
N ILE A 362 2.73 11.25 -6.92
CA ILE A 362 1.36 11.58 -6.50
C ILE A 362 1.23 13.10 -6.35
N ILE A 363 0.19 13.66 -6.96
CA ILE A 363 -0.23 15.05 -6.83
C ILE A 363 -1.64 15.05 -6.23
N HIS A 364 -1.75 15.32 -4.93
CA HIS A 364 -3.00 15.31 -4.18
C HIS A 364 -3.40 16.73 -3.77
N LEU A 365 -4.23 17.35 -4.59
CA LEU A 365 -4.66 18.75 -4.47
C LEU A 365 -6.20 18.88 -4.52
N PRO A 366 -6.97 18.18 -3.65
CA PRO A 366 -8.43 18.10 -3.71
C PRO A 366 -9.16 19.43 -3.41
N ASN A 367 -8.44 20.47 -2.99
CA ASN A 367 -8.96 21.83 -2.81
C ASN A 367 -8.65 22.74 -4.00
N ARG A 368 -8.09 22.21 -5.10
CA ARG A 368 -7.67 23.01 -6.25
C ARG A 368 -8.53 22.84 -7.48
N ASP A 369 -8.95 23.97 -8.03
CA ASP A 369 -9.47 24.08 -9.39
C ASP A 369 -8.30 24.23 -10.34
N VAL A 370 -7.86 23.09 -10.89
CA VAL A 370 -6.64 23.01 -11.67
C VAL A 370 -6.88 23.49 -13.09
N THR A 371 -6.03 24.38 -13.57
CA THR A 371 -5.91 24.69 -15.00
C THR A 371 -4.56 24.20 -15.49
N TYR A 372 -4.58 23.23 -16.39
CA TYR A 372 -3.40 22.68 -17.04
C TYR A 372 -3.24 23.34 -18.42
N ASN A 373 -2.34 24.33 -18.48
CA ASN A 373 -1.99 25.04 -19.70
C ASN A 373 -0.60 24.57 -20.15
N SER A 374 -0.55 23.83 -21.25
CA SER A 374 0.74 23.40 -21.84
C SER A 374 0.63 23.43 -23.35
N THR A 375 1.64 23.91 -24.05
CA THR A 375 1.73 23.86 -25.52
C THR A 375 2.82 22.92 -26.03
N THR A 376 3.56 22.29 -25.11
CA THR A 376 4.66 21.37 -25.40
C THR A 376 4.26 19.93 -25.06
N ASN A 377 4.94 18.97 -25.67
CA ASN A 377 4.77 17.55 -25.41
C ASN A 377 5.24 17.24 -23.99
N GLN A 378 4.31 16.85 -23.11
CA GLN A 378 4.61 16.47 -21.74
C GLN A 378 4.56 14.97 -21.58
N THR A 379 5.48 14.44 -20.76
CA THR A 379 5.43 13.05 -20.29
C THR A 379 5.38 13.07 -18.78
N SER A 380 4.31 12.51 -18.21
CA SER A 380 4.11 12.45 -16.76
C SER A 380 3.79 11.03 -16.34
N LYS A 381 4.39 10.58 -15.23
CA LYS A 381 4.01 9.36 -14.51
C LYS A 381 3.37 9.76 -13.19
N ILE A 382 2.10 10.13 -13.21
CA ILE A 382 1.45 10.75 -12.04
C ILE A 382 0.13 10.10 -11.70
N SER A 383 -0.26 10.27 -10.44
CA SER A 383 -1.66 10.16 -9.99
C SER A 383 -2.10 11.55 -9.53
N LEU A 384 -3.09 12.13 -10.21
CA LEU A 384 -3.54 13.50 -10.01
C LEU A 384 -4.94 13.51 -9.42
N VAL A 385 -5.07 14.07 -8.22
CA VAL A 385 -6.36 14.27 -7.54
C VAL A 385 -6.59 15.76 -7.35
N VAL A 386 -7.72 16.26 -7.85
CA VAL A 386 -8.05 17.70 -7.87
C VAL A 386 -9.55 17.93 -7.63
N ASN A 387 -9.94 19.17 -7.33
CA ASN A 387 -11.36 19.52 -7.24
C ASN A 387 -11.98 19.54 -8.65
N THR A 388 -11.51 20.43 -9.52
CA THR A 388 -11.92 20.52 -10.93
C THR A 388 -10.70 20.62 -11.83
N MET A 389 -10.88 20.35 -13.13
CA MET A 389 -9.79 20.38 -14.09
C MET A 389 -10.17 21.08 -15.39
N ILE A 390 -9.34 22.00 -15.83
CA ILE A 390 -9.37 22.57 -17.18
C ILE A 390 -8.09 22.13 -17.89
N MET A 391 -8.22 21.54 -19.07
CA MET A 391 -7.11 21.18 -19.95
C MET A 391 -7.17 22.05 -21.21
N ASN A 392 -6.19 22.95 -21.38
CA ASN A 392 -6.10 23.84 -22.53
C ASN A 392 -4.82 23.56 -23.32
N SER A 393 -4.95 23.26 -24.61
CA SER A 393 -3.84 23.11 -25.57
C SER A 393 -2.79 22.05 -25.22
N ALA A 394 -3.00 21.31 -24.14
CA ALA A 394 -2.05 20.35 -23.59
C ALA A 394 -1.79 19.21 -24.58
N ASN A 395 -0.53 18.97 -24.95
CA ASN A 395 -0.13 17.72 -25.59
C ASN A 395 0.53 16.82 -24.53
N TRP A 396 -0.24 15.91 -23.97
CA TRP A 396 0.08 15.25 -22.71
C TRP A 396 0.03 13.73 -22.83
N LYS A 397 1.21 13.10 -22.72
CA LYS A 397 1.32 11.68 -22.47
C LYS A 397 1.35 11.47 -20.96
N ILE A 398 0.26 10.94 -20.42
CA ILE A 398 0.12 10.60 -19.01
C ILE A 398 0.17 9.09 -18.87
N GLU A 399 0.93 8.60 -17.89
CA GLU A 399 0.89 7.21 -17.48
C GLU A 399 0.61 7.15 -15.98
N PRO A 400 -0.04 6.07 -15.49
CA PRO A 400 -0.20 5.86 -14.07
C PRO A 400 1.16 5.91 -13.35
N TYR A 401 1.18 6.49 -12.16
CA TYR A 401 2.33 6.38 -11.28
C TYR A 401 2.44 4.94 -10.75
N ASP A 402 3.56 4.28 -11.05
CA ASP A 402 3.86 2.87 -10.76
C ASP A 402 4.77 2.67 -9.53
N GLY A 403 5.12 3.76 -8.82
CA GLY A 403 5.97 3.71 -7.64
C GLY A 403 5.22 3.45 -6.33
N LYS A 404 5.95 3.06 -5.29
CA LYS A 404 5.40 2.81 -3.95
C LYS A 404 4.74 4.10 -3.42
N GLY A 405 3.44 4.03 -3.12
CA GLY A 405 2.70 5.13 -2.48
C GLY A 405 3.18 5.41 -1.05
N PRO A 406 2.74 6.53 -0.46
CA PRO A 406 3.21 6.98 0.85
C PRO A 406 2.87 6.00 1.95
N THR A 407 3.88 5.75 2.78
CA THR A 407 3.80 4.90 3.96
C THR A 407 3.24 5.70 5.13
N SER A 408 1.92 5.84 5.23
CA SER A 408 1.29 6.13 6.53
C SER A 408 1.29 4.84 7.35
N GLY A 409 2.40 4.55 8.02
CA GLY A 409 2.48 3.50 9.05
C GLY A 409 1.91 2.13 8.64
N THR A 410 1.92 1.83 7.34
CA THR A 410 1.41 0.60 6.80
C THR A 410 2.46 0.18 5.79
N SER A 411 3.10 -0.96 6.04
CA SER A 411 3.67 -1.76 4.96
C SER A 411 2.58 -1.97 3.90
N THR A 412 2.81 -2.72 2.82
CA THR A 412 1.69 -3.51 2.30
C THR A 412 1.11 -4.22 3.54
N ALA A 413 -0.04 -3.80 4.08
CA ALA A 413 -0.62 -4.43 5.26
C ALA A 413 -1.16 -5.73 4.74
N VAL A 414 -0.25 -6.67 4.61
CA VAL A 414 -0.62 -8.04 4.53
C VAL A 414 -0.99 -8.39 5.95
N ARG A 415 -2.28 -8.60 6.16
CA ARG A 415 -2.80 -9.03 7.45
C ARG A 415 -3.39 -10.41 7.28
N LEU A 416 -3.28 -11.18 8.34
CA LEU A 416 -4.05 -12.40 8.47
C LEU A 416 -5.52 -12.01 8.68
N VAL A 417 -6.40 -12.69 7.96
CA VAL A 417 -7.84 -12.66 8.13
C VAL A 417 -8.17 -13.97 8.85
N ASN A 418 -8.17 -13.92 10.18
CA ASN A 418 -8.48 -15.08 11.00
C ASN A 418 -9.99 -15.31 11.10
#